data_AF-A0A2D6M9H7-F1
#
_entry.id   AF-A0A2D6M9H7-F1
#
_cell.length_a   1.000
_cell.length_b   1.000
_cell.length_c   1.000
_cell.angle_alpha   90.00
_cell.angle_beta   90.00
_cell.angle_gamma   90.00
#
_symmetry.space_group_name_H-M   'P 1'
#
loop_
_entity.id
_entity.type
_entity.pdbx_description
1 polymer ?
#
loop_
_entity_poly.entity_id
_entity_poly.type
_entity_poly.pdbx_seq_one_letter_code
_entity_poly.pdbx_strand_id
1 'polypeptide(L)' 'MNSIDWIAKILLIIGGLNWGLAIWNINLVTAVSDGIFATIIYALVGISALWAVYKLVKK' A
#
# COMPACT_ATOMS: atom_id res chain seq x y z
N MET A 1 -11.78 0.39 -15.46
CA MET A 1 -11.14 0.23 -14.14
C MET A 1 -12.15 -0.41 -13.23
N ASN A 2 -11.86 -1.60 -12.74
CA ASN A 2 -12.76 -2.32 -11.85
C ASN A 2 -12.44 -1.99 -10.39
N SER A 3 -13.29 -2.40 -9.44
CA SER A 3 -13.11 -2.10 -8.02
C SER A 3 -11.74 -2.51 -7.48
N ILE A 4 -11.18 -3.62 -7.98
CA ILE A 4 -9.84 -4.11 -7.62
C ILE A 4 -8.74 -3.10 -8.01
N ASP A 5 -8.87 -2.46 -9.18
CA ASP A 5 -7.89 -1.45 -9.62
C ASP A 5 -7.91 -0.23 -8.70
N TRP A 6 -9.08 0.18 -8.24
CA TRP A 6 -9.24 1.29 -7.29
C TRP A 6 -8.65 0.95 -5.93
N ILE A 7 -8.94 -0.22 -5.40
CA ILE A 7 -8.39 -0.69 -4.11
C ILE A 7 -6.87 -0.75 -4.19
N ALA A 8 -6.31 -1.33 -5.26
CA ALA A 8 -4.86 -1.41 -5.44
C ALA A 8 -4.21 -0.03 -5.50
N LYS A 9 -4.82 0.93 -6.22
CA LYS A 9 -4.33 2.32 -6.29
C LYS A 9 -4.34 2.99 -4.92
N ILE A 10 -5.42 2.86 -4.15
CA ILE A 10 -5.52 3.43 -2.80
C ILE A 10 -4.43 2.86 -1.89
N LEU A 11 -4.26 1.54 -1.88
CA LEU A 11 -3.21 0.87 -1.09
C LEU A 11 -1.80 1.32 -1.50
N LEU A 12 -1.54 1.49 -2.80
CA LEU A 12 -0.27 2.03 -3.30
C LEU A 12 -0.02 3.47 -2.83
N ILE A 13 -1.05 4.32 -2.85
CA ILE A 13 -0.95 5.70 -2.32
C ILE A 13 -0.63 5.66 -0.82
N ILE A 14 -1.29 4.80 -0.05
CA ILE A 14 -1.01 4.62 1.38
C ILE A 14 0.43 4.16 1.59
N GLY A 15 0.91 3.19 0.80
CA GLY A 15 2.29 2.70 0.86
C GLY A 15 3.31 3.79 0.53
N GLY A 16 3.09 4.55 -0.56
CA GLY A 16 3.94 5.66 -0.96
C GLY A 16 3.95 6.79 0.08
N LEU A 17 2.80 7.11 0.67
CA LEU A 17 2.70 8.10 1.74
C LEU A 17 3.40 7.63 3.02
N ASN A 18 3.27 6.35 3.40
CA ASN A 18 4.01 5.80 4.53
C ASN A 18 5.53 5.93 4.32
N TRP A 19 6.02 5.61 3.12
CA TRP A 19 7.43 5.79 2.76
C TRP A 19 7.87 7.26 2.79
N GLY A 20 7.06 8.18 2.27
CA GLY A 20 7.35 9.62 2.33
C GLY A 20 7.39 10.15 3.76
N LEU A 21 6.45 9.71 4.61
CA LEU A 21 6.38 10.11 6.02
C LEU A 21 7.52 9.53 6.87
N ALA A 22 8.11 8.40 6.45
CA ALA A 22 9.24 7.78 7.14
C ALA A 22 10.48 8.70 7.20
N ILE A 23 10.61 9.70 6.31
CA ILE A 23 11.67 10.71 6.35
C ILE A 23 11.63 11.52 7.66
N TRP A 24 10.44 11.70 8.24
CA TRP A 24 10.24 12.36 9.53
C TRP A 24 10.10 11.36 10.69
N ASN A 25 10.51 10.10 10.50
CA ASN A 25 10.30 8.99 11.45
C ASN A 25 8.83 8.72 11.78
N ILE A 26 7.91 9.07 10.87
CA ILE A 26 6.47 8.82 11.03
C ILE A 26 6.11 7.57 10.22
N ASN A 27 5.58 6.55 10.90
CA ASN A 27 5.02 5.38 10.26
C ASN A 27 3.49 5.46 10.26
N LEU A 28 2.92 5.79 9.11
CA LEU A 28 1.47 5.92 8.92
C LEU A 28 0.74 4.62 9.21
N VAL A 29 1.27 3.49 8.73
CA VAL A 29 0.63 2.18 8.94
C VAL A 29 0.55 1.86 10.43
N THR A 30 1.65 2.06 11.17
CA THR A 30 1.69 1.81 12.62
C THR A 30 0.92 2.86 13.43
N ALA A 31 0.68 4.05 12.87
CA ALA A 31 -0.16 5.08 13.50
C ALA A 31 -1.66 4.74 13.44
N VAL A 32 -2.08 3.93 12.47
CA VAL A 32 -3.48 3.48 12.34
C VAL A 32 -3.72 2.18 13.11
N SER A 33 -2.75 1.26 13.10
CA SER A 33 -2.88 -0.04 13.77
C SER A 33 -1.51 -0.65 14.04
N ASP A 34 -1.40 -1.57 14.98
CA ASP A 34 -0.15 -2.19 15.41
C ASP A 34 -0.17 -3.73 15.26
N GLY A 35 0.96 -4.35 15.60
CA GLY A 35 1.12 -5.81 15.65
C GLY A 35 0.76 -6.53 14.34
N ILE A 36 -0.14 -7.52 14.45
CA ILE A 36 -0.53 -8.37 13.32
C ILE A 36 -1.29 -7.58 12.24
N PHE A 37 -2.06 -6.57 12.62
CA PHE A 37 -2.85 -5.77 11.69
C PHE A 37 -1.96 -4.86 10.84
N ALA A 38 -0.93 -4.25 11.43
CA ALA A 38 0.08 -3.51 10.67
C ALA A 38 0.76 -4.41 9.63
N THR A 39 1.12 -5.64 10.01
CA THR A 39 1.70 -6.63 9.10
C THR A 39 0.77 -6.96 7.93
N ILE A 40 -0.53 -7.14 8.20
CA ILE A 40 -1.54 -7.36 7.16
C ILE A 40 -1.63 -6.17 6.21
N ILE A 41 -1.63 -4.94 6.73
CA ILE A 41 -1.66 -3.72 5.90
C ILE A 41 -0.44 -3.66 4.97
N TYR A 42 0.77 -3.91 5.50
CA TYR A 42 1.98 -3.95 4.68
C TYR A 42 1.93 -5.04 3.61
N ALA A 43 1.40 -6.22 3.93
CA ALA A 43 1.21 -7.29 2.95
C ALA A 43 0.24 -6.87 1.84
N LEU A 44 -0.88 -6.21 2.17
CA LEU A 44 -1.84 -5.69 1.18
C LEU A 44 -1.23 -4.61 0.28
N VAL A 45 -0.40 -3.73 0.84
CA VAL A 45 0.37 -2.73 0.07
C VAL A 45 1.36 -3.41 -0.88
N GLY A 46 2.04 -4.48 -0.43
CA GLY A 46 2.93 -5.26 -1.29
C GLY A 46 2.18 -5.92 -2.46
N ILE A 47 1.02 -6.53 -2.17
CA ILE A 47 0.17 -7.15 -3.19
C ILE A 47 -0.36 -6.11 -4.20
N SER A 48 -0.71 -4.90 -3.75
CA SER A 48 -1.18 -3.85 -4.65
C SER A 48 -0.09 -3.36 -5.59
N ALA A 49 1.17 -3.30 -5.14
CA ALA A 49 2.32 -3.02 -5.99
C ALA A 49 2.48 -4.07 -7.10
N LEU A 50 2.37 -5.36 -6.75
CA LEU A 50 2.42 -6.45 -7.74
C LEU A 50 1.27 -6.35 -8.76
N TRP A 51 0.05 -6.01 -8.32
CA TRP A 51 -1.09 -5.79 -9.21
C TRP A 51 -0.83 -4.63 -10.19
N ALA A 52 -0.27 -3.52 -9.70
CA ALA A 52 0.07 -2.39 -10.55
C ALA A 52 1.14 -2.75 -11.59
N VAL A 53 2.18 -3.51 -11.21
CA VAL A 53 3.18 -4.02 -12.16
C VAL A 53 2.52 -4.93 -13.20
N TYR A 54 1.66 -5.85 -12.79
CA TYR A 54 0.93 -6.72 -13.70
C TYR A 54 0.10 -5.90 -14.71
N LYS A 55 -0.67 -4.91 -14.25
CA LYS A 55 -1.46 -4.03 -15.12
C LYS A 55 -0.59 -3.17 -16.03
N LEU A 56 0.57 -2.72 -15.56
CA LEU A 56 1.53 -1.97 -16.38
C LEU A 56 2.06 -2.81 -17.54
N VAL A 57 2.40 -4.07 -17.28
CA VAL A 57 2.99 -4.99 -18.27
C VAL A 57 1.93 -5.55 -19.23
N LYS A 58 0.75 -5.92 -18.73
CA LYS A 58 -0.28 -6.62 -19.52
C LYS A 58 -1.35 -5.72 -20.18
N LYS A 59 -1.22 -4.39 -20.10
CA LYS A 59 -2.17 -3.37 -20.60
C LYS A 59 -3.66 -3.79 -20.55
#